data_AF-A0A3N5LMQ6-F1
#
_entry.id   AF-A0A3N5LMQ6-F1
#
_cell.length_a   1.000
_cell.length_b   1.000
_cell.length_c   1.000
_cell.angle_alpha   90.00
_cell.angle_beta   90.00
_cell.angle_gamma   90.00
#
_symmetry.space_group_name_H-M   'P 1'
#
loop_
_entity.id
_entity.type
_entity.pdbx_description
1 polymer ?
#
loop_
_entity_poly.entity_id
_entity_poly.type
_entity_poly.pdbx_seq_one_letter_code
_entity_poly.pdbx_strand_id
1 'polypeptide(L)'
;MRTMIVILSLLASLGQAAAQETRNEVTRSTTPAEDSKPNSDAVPDVQAFTSQIERVVLLRFKNQADILEGIQRMVKEQKIQNAVILSGIGSVRGYHYHMVSNTTFPSKNVFVKNPSAPADIASMNGHVIDGRVHAHITFANADGAFGGHLEPGTITFTFAIVTIGVFRDGLDLSRVDDKNYR
;
A
#
# COMPACT_ATOMS: atom_id res chain seq x y z
N MET A 1 -47.89 44.61 -27.17
CA MET A 1 -47.66 43.36 -27.93
C MET A 1 -46.32 43.44 -28.65
N ARG A 2 -45.29 42.76 -28.13
CA ARG A 2 -44.27 42.01 -28.88
C ARG A 2 -43.27 41.43 -27.89
N THR A 3 -43.42 40.14 -27.70
CA THR A 3 -42.69 39.24 -26.81
C THR A 3 -41.21 39.23 -27.19
N MET A 4 -40.32 39.63 -26.27
CA MET A 4 -38.89 39.39 -26.43
C MET A 4 -38.57 37.95 -26.00
N ILE A 5 -38.12 37.18 -26.98
CA ILE A 5 -37.39 35.93 -26.79
C ILE A 5 -36.01 36.30 -26.25
N VAL A 6 -35.68 35.85 -25.05
CA VAL A 6 -34.29 35.69 -24.60
C VAL A 6 -34.16 34.27 -24.08
N ILE A 7 -33.86 33.37 -25.00
CA ILE A 7 -33.23 32.08 -24.69
C ILE A 7 -31.73 32.36 -24.75
N LEU A 8 -31.06 32.42 -23.61
CA LEU A 8 -29.60 32.35 -23.60
C LEU A 8 -29.06 31.72 -22.31
N SER A 9 -28.56 30.50 -22.51
CA SER A 9 -27.40 29.91 -21.83
C SER A 9 -27.46 29.72 -20.31
N LEU A 10 -28.16 28.66 -19.86
CA LEU A 10 -27.70 27.88 -18.70
C LEU A 10 -26.70 26.83 -19.21
N LEU A 11 -25.48 27.28 -19.57
CA LEU A 11 -24.39 26.34 -19.89
C LEU A 11 -23.99 25.65 -18.58
N ALA A 12 -24.20 24.35 -18.55
CA ALA A 12 -23.79 23.47 -17.46
C ALA A 12 -22.27 23.59 -17.22
N SER A 13 -21.88 24.27 -16.15
CA SER A 13 -20.57 24.05 -15.53
C SER A 13 -20.61 22.72 -14.78
N LEU A 14 -20.63 21.60 -15.51
CA LEU A 14 -20.15 20.33 -14.99
C LEU A 14 -18.63 20.49 -14.85
N GLY A 15 -18.23 21.18 -13.78
CA GLY A 15 -16.84 21.17 -13.35
C GLY A 15 -16.43 19.72 -13.22
N GLN A 16 -15.34 19.35 -13.89
CA GLN A 16 -14.69 18.07 -13.65
C GLN A 16 -14.42 18.02 -12.15
N ALA A 17 -15.19 17.22 -11.41
CA ALA A 17 -14.88 16.93 -10.03
C ALA A 17 -13.54 16.20 -10.07
N ALA A 18 -12.45 16.95 -9.88
CA ALA A 18 -11.17 16.36 -9.56
C ALA A 18 -11.45 15.43 -8.39
N ALA A 19 -11.26 14.13 -8.60
CA ALA A 19 -11.69 13.15 -7.63
C ALA A 19 -10.93 13.42 -6.32
N GLN A 20 -11.69 13.89 -5.34
CA GLN A 20 -11.20 14.43 -4.08
C GLN A 20 -10.53 13.30 -3.27
N GLU A 21 -9.53 13.67 -2.46
CA GLU A 21 -8.98 12.75 -1.47
C GLU A 21 -10.09 12.24 -0.55
N THR A 22 -10.15 10.92 -0.35
CA THR A 22 -11.06 10.29 0.60
C THR A 22 -10.28 9.67 1.74
N ARG A 23 -10.90 9.69 2.94
CA ARG A 23 -10.36 9.07 4.16
C ARG A 23 -11.46 8.23 4.80
N ASN A 24 -11.21 6.93 4.95
CA ASN A 24 -12.17 6.00 5.52
C ASN A 24 -11.52 5.22 6.66
N GLU A 25 -12.10 5.29 7.87
CA GLU A 25 -11.67 4.47 9.00
C GLU A 25 -12.40 3.13 9.01
N VAL A 26 -11.65 2.04 9.19
CA VAL A 26 -12.16 0.67 9.25
C VAL A 26 -11.64 -0.02 10.50
N THR A 27 -12.53 -0.53 11.33
CA THR A 27 -12.18 -1.40 12.47
C THR A 27 -11.80 -2.78 11.96
N ARG A 28 -10.61 -3.26 12.34
CA ARG A 28 -10.07 -4.59 12.02
C ARG A 28 -10.17 -5.50 13.24
N SER A 29 -11.39 -5.83 13.65
CA SER A 29 -11.64 -6.77 14.74
C SER A 29 -11.27 -8.20 14.38
N THR A 30 -10.88 -8.98 15.38
CA THR A 30 -10.74 -10.44 15.27
C THR A 30 -11.93 -11.10 15.95
N THR A 31 -11.73 -11.79 17.07
CA THR A 31 -12.80 -12.21 17.98
C THR A 31 -12.65 -11.42 19.29
N PRO A 32 -13.71 -11.27 20.11
CA PRO A 32 -13.58 -10.63 21.41
C PRO A 32 -12.50 -11.27 22.31
N ALA A 33 -12.33 -12.59 22.22
CA ALA A 33 -11.26 -13.31 22.93
C ALA A 33 -9.87 -12.95 22.39
N GLU A 34 -9.72 -12.94 21.06
CA GLU A 34 -8.45 -12.58 20.40
C GLU A 34 -8.09 -11.09 20.54
N ASP A 35 -9.04 -10.18 20.59
CA ASP A 35 -8.78 -8.75 20.76
C ASP A 35 -8.50 -8.40 22.24
N SER A 36 -8.97 -9.20 23.20
CA SER A 36 -8.73 -9.00 24.64
C SER A 36 -7.59 -9.84 25.24
N LYS A 37 -7.05 -10.81 24.49
CA LYS A 37 -6.04 -11.71 25.04
C LYS A 37 -4.75 -10.95 25.42
N PRO A 38 -4.17 -11.28 26.58
CA PRO A 38 -2.84 -10.80 26.98
C PRO A 38 -1.76 -11.48 26.14
N ASN A 39 -0.51 -11.05 26.31
CA ASN A 39 0.64 -11.78 25.80
C ASN A 39 0.77 -13.15 26.48
N SER A 40 1.36 -14.10 25.77
CA SER A 40 1.66 -15.45 26.21
C SER A 40 3.15 -15.63 26.43
N ASP A 41 3.54 -16.20 27.57
CA ASP A 41 4.94 -16.59 27.85
C ASP A 41 5.48 -17.63 26.86
N ALA A 42 4.61 -18.26 26.06
CA ALA A 42 5.00 -19.19 24.99
C ALA A 42 5.50 -18.48 23.71
N VAL A 43 5.26 -17.16 23.58
CA VAL A 43 5.71 -16.36 22.44
C VAL A 43 6.85 -15.45 22.93
N PRO A 44 8.08 -15.60 22.41
CA PRO A 44 9.17 -14.71 22.76
C PRO A 44 8.88 -13.26 22.33
N ASP A 45 9.33 -12.29 23.13
CA ASP A 45 9.25 -10.86 22.79
C ASP A 45 9.89 -10.52 21.42
N VAL A 46 10.93 -11.27 21.04
CA VAL A 46 11.63 -11.12 19.76
C VAL A 46 12.06 -12.48 19.22
N GLN A 47 11.94 -12.67 17.92
CA GLN A 47 12.37 -13.87 17.20
C GLN A 47 13.31 -13.48 16.06
N ALA A 48 14.43 -14.19 15.95
CA ALA A 48 15.39 -14.00 14.87
C ALA A 48 15.17 -15.05 13.78
N PHE A 49 14.95 -14.59 12.55
CA PHE A 49 14.85 -15.41 11.35
C PHE A 49 16.05 -15.10 10.46
N THR A 50 16.87 -16.10 10.14
CA THR A 50 18.09 -15.90 9.35
C THR A 50 17.94 -16.58 8.00
N SER A 51 18.25 -15.86 6.92
CA SER A 51 18.38 -16.41 5.58
C SER A 51 19.41 -15.61 4.78
N GLN A 52 19.78 -16.13 3.61
CA GLN A 52 20.60 -15.44 2.63
C GLN A 52 19.72 -14.94 1.49
N ILE A 53 20.09 -13.82 0.88
CA ILE A 53 19.49 -13.41 -0.40
C ILE A 53 20.04 -14.35 -1.48
N GLU A 54 19.16 -15.13 -2.08
CA GLU A 54 19.48 -16.03 -3.19
C GLU A 54 19.64 -15.25 -4.50
N ARG A 55 18.76 -14.29 -4.75
CA ARG A 55 18.79 -13.45 -5.96
C ARG A 55 18.10 -12.12 -5.74
N VAL A 56 18.43 -11.16 -6.61
CA VAL A 56 17.78 -9.85 -6.67
C VAL A 56 16.92 -9.75 -7.93
N VAL A 57 15.70 -9.24 -7.78
CA VAL A 57 14.75 -9.01 -8.87
C VAL A 57 14.44 -7.52 -8.94
N LEU A 58 14.64 -6.92 -10.12
CA LEU A 58 14.29 -5.53 -10.37
C LEU A 58 13.00 -5.46 -11.19
N LEU A 59 11.99 -4.83 -10.63
CA LEU A 59 10.71 -4.58 -11.29
C LEU A 59 10.69 -3.15 -11.79
N ARG A 60 10.49 -2.94 -13.09
CA ARG A 60 10.30 -1.61 -13.68
C ARG A 60 8.86 -1.45 -14.13
N PHE A 61 8.18 -0.47 -13.56
CA PHE A 61 6.80 -0.13 -13.87
C PHE A 61 6.76 0.92 -14.97
N LYS A 62 5.85 0.72 -15.93
CA LYS A 62 5.53 1.72 -16.95
C LYS A 62 4.46 2.68 -16.41
N ASN A 63 4.32 3.83 -17.07
CA ASN A 63 3.21 4.75 -16.86
C ASN A 63 1.86 4.00 -16.84
N GLN A 64 0.98 4.40 -15.92
CA GLN A 64 -0.36 3.88 -15.69
C GLN A 64 -0.44 2.42 -15.18
N ALA A 65 0.69 1.81 -14.82
CA ALA A 65 0.66 0.52 -14.12
C ALA A 65 0.31 0.72 -12.63
N ASP A 66 -0.56 -0.14 -12.10
CA ASP A 66 -0.78 -0.28 -10.67
C ASP A 66 0.43 -0.96 -10.02
N ILE A 67 0.98 -0.34 -8.98
CA ILE A 67 2.21 -0.81 -8.34
C ILE A 67 1.97 -2.11 -7.58
N LEU A 68 0.94 -2.20 -6.74
CA LEU A 68 0.71 -3.38 -5.91
C LEU A 68 0.35 -4.59 -6.78
N GLU A 69 -0.55 -4.40 -7.74
CA GLU A 69 -0.94 -5.45 -8.68
C GLU A 69 0.29 -5.95 -9.47
N GLY A 70 1.14 -5.02 -9.93
CA GLY A 70 2.34 -5.38 -10.66
C GLY A 70 3.36 -6.14 -9.80
N ILE A 71 3.57 -5.77 -8.53
CA ILE A 71 4.43 -6.54 -7.61
C ILE A 71 3.85 -7.94 -7.41
N GLN A 72 2.56 -8.07 -7.08
CA GLN A 72 1.91 -9.36 -6.84
C GLN A 72 1.98 -10.29 -8.05
N ARG A 73 1.75 -9.74 -9.26
CA ARG A 73 1.89 -10.49 -10.50
C ARG A 73 3.32 -10.98 -10.70
N MET A 74 4.32 -10.12 -10.49
CA MET A 74 5.74 -10.50 -10.63
C MET A 74 6.18 -11.49 -9.57
N VAL A 75 5.69 -11.39 -8.34
CA VAL A 75 5.92 -12.40 -7.29
C VAL A 75 5.46 -13.78 -7.76
N LYS A 76 4.27 -13.87 -8.35
CA LYS A 76 3.76 -15.13 -8.91
C LYS A 76 4.58 -15.62 -10.11
N GLU A 77 4.83 -14.75 -11.09
CA GLU A 77 5.56 -15.12 -12.32
C GLU A 77 7.01 -15.53 -12.03
N GLN A 78 7.66 -14.85 -11.08
CA GLN A 78 9.02 -15.13 -10.64
C GLN A 78 9.08 -16.23 -9.58
N LYS A 79 7.94 -16.82 -9.18
CA LYS A 79 7.86 -17.88 -8.16
C LYS A 79 8.56 -17.48 -6.84
N ILE A 80 8.30 -16.26 -6.38
CA ILE A 80 8.91 -15.73 -5.15
C ILE A 80 8.07 -16.20 -3.96
N GLN A 81 8.67 -17.06 -3.13
CA GLN A 81 8.04 -17.55 -1.90
C GLN A 81 8.20 -16.53 -0.77
N ASN A 82 9.44 -16.20 -0.41
CA ASN A 82 9.75 -15.22 0.63
C ASN A 82 10.80 -14.23 0.13
N ALA A 83 10.62 -12.95 0.43
CA ALA A 83 11.54 -11.91 0.02
C ALA A 83 11.46 -10.66 0.89
N VAL A 84 12.44 -9.79 0.75
CA VAL A 84 12.43 -8.41 1.25
C VAL A 84 12.38 -7.44 0.09
N ILE A 85 11.56 -6.40 0.19
CA ILE A 85 11.60 -5.25 -0.70
C ILE A 85 12.70 -4.32 -0.18
N LEU A 86 13.79 -4.25 -0.94
CA LEU A 86 15.01 -3.51 -0.56
C LEU A 86 14.90 -2.02 -0.85
N SER A 87 14.14 -1.65 -1.88
CA SER A 87 13.94 -0.26 -2.30
C SER A 87 12.76 -0.16 -3.25
N GLY A 88 12.08 0.98 -3.22
CA GLY A 88 11.27 1.43 -4.34
C GLY A 88 11.33 2.95 -4.50
N ILE A 89 11.44 3.38 -5.76
CA ILE A 89 11.53 4.80 -6.16
C ILE A 89 10.70 5.05 -7.43
N GLY A 90 10.36 6.30 -7.70
CA GLY A 90 9.62 6.69 -8.90
C GLY A 90 8.60 7.77 -8.62
N SER A 91 7.54 7.84 -9.42
CA SER A 91 6.43 8.77 -9.18
C SER A 91 5.08 8.17 -9.55
N VAL A 92 4.04 8.67 -8.88
CA VAL A 92 2.64 8.26 -9.06
C VAL A 92 1.77 9.43 -9.50
N ARG A 93 0.65 9.11 -10.14
CA ARG A 93 -0.40 10.07 -10.55
C ARG A 93 -1.69 9.93 -9.73
N GLY A 94 -1.65 9.04 -8.76
CA GLY A 94 -2.70 8.75 -7.80
C GLY A 94 -2.18 7.68 -6.83
N TYR A 95 -2.57 7.79 -5.57
CA TYR A 95 -2.08 6.94 -4.50
C TYR A 95 -3.21 6.44 -3.62
N HIS A 96 -2.99 5.26 -3.03
CA HIS A 96 -3.85 4.68 -2.02
C HIS A 96 -2.98 3.95 -0.99
N TYR A 97 -3.19 4.26 0.29
CA TYR A 97 -2.48 3.62 1.38
C TYR A 97 -3.33 3.61 2.64
N HIS A 98 -2.96 2.80 3.62
CA HIS A 98 -3.56 2.87 4.95
C HIS A 98 -2.53 2.88 6.08
N MET A 99 -2.96 3.34 7.24
CA MET A 99 -2.18 3.33 8.47
C MET A 99 -3.05 2.92 9.66
N VAL A 100 -2.44 2.39 10.70
CA VAL A 100 -3.12 2.14 11.98
C VAL A 100 -3.44 3.48 12.65
N SER A 101 -4.66 3.67 13.13
CA SER A 101 -5.14 4.95 13.70
C SER A 101 -5.39 4.94 15.20
N ASN A 102 -5.13 3.82 15.88
CA ASN A 102 -5.32 3.70 17.33
C ASN A 102 -4.24 2.82 17.99
N THR A 103 -4.25 2.80 19.32
CA THR A 103 -3.25 2.10 20.16
C THR A 103 -3.86 0.96 20.99
N THR A 104 -5.09 0.53 20.67
CA THR A 104 -5.82 -0.51 21.40
C THR A 104 -6.44 -1.51 20.43
N PHE A 105 -6.76 -2.71 20.90
CA PHE A 105 -7.56 -3.67 20.13
C PHE A 105 -9.07 -3.41 20.34
N PRO A 106 -9.92 -3.64 19.32
CA PRO A 106 -9.56 -3.98 17.95
C PRO A 106 -8.82 -2.83 17.25
N SER A 107 -7.78 -3.17 16.49
CA SER A 107 -7.01 -2.22 15.70
C SER A 107 -7.90 -1.52 14.67
N LYS A 108 -7.66 -0.25 14.41
CA LYS A 108 -8.36 0.55 13.40
C LYS A 108 -7.38 1.02 12.35
N ASN A 109 -7.81 1.03 11.09
CA ASN A 109 -7.01 1.53 9.98
C ASN A 109 -7.72 2.70 9.30
N VAL A 110 -6.98 3.76 8.98
CA VAL A 110 -7.47 4.84 8.10
C VAL A 110 -6.89 4.64 6.71
N PHE A 111 -7.77 4.46 5.73
CA PHE A 111 -7.46 4.34 4.31
C PHE A 111 -7.53 5.73 3.68
N VAL A 112 -6.43 6.18 3.08
CA VAL A 112 -6.31 7.46 2.38
C VAL A 112 -6.13 7.20 0.89
N LYS A 113 -7.05 7.72 0.08
CA LYS A 113 -7.01 7.56 -1.39
C LYS A 113 -7.15 8.90 -2.08
N ASN A 114 -6.17 9.24 -2.91
CA ASN A 114 -6.27 10.35 -3.84
C ASN A 114 -5.97 9.86 -5.26
N PRO A 115 -6.98 9.72 -6.14
CA PRO A 115 -6.80 9.12 -7.47
C PRO A 115 -6.19 10.07 -8.50
N SER A 116 -5.99 11.35 -8.17
CA SER A 116 -5.57 12.38 -9.14
C SER A 116 -4.37 13.23 -8.72
N ALA A 117 -3.94 13.14 -7.46
CA ALA A 117 -2.76 13.86 -6.98
C ALA A 117 -1.45 13.14 -7.34
N PRO A 118 -0.45 13.87 -7.87
CA PRO A 118 0.88 13.33 -8.07
C PRO A 118 1.66 13.25 -6.75
N ALA A 119 2.59 12.31 -6.66
CA ALA A 119 3.59 12.26 -5.60
C ALA A 119 4.84 11.49 -6.07
N ASP A 120 5.99 11.82 -5.49
CA ASP A 120 7.20 11.01 -5.65
C ASP A 120 7.19 9.85 -4.67
N ILE A 121 7.69 8.70 -5.08
CA ILE A 121 7.96 7.56 -4.20
C ILE A 121 9.35 7.77 -3.62
N ALA A 122 9.40 8.25 -2.38
CA ALA A 122 10.65 8.51 -1.67
C ALA A 122 11.27 7.23 -1.08
N SER A 123 10.44 6.24 -0.76
CA SER A 123 10.87 4.92 -0.28
C SER A 123 9.77 3.88 -0.43
N MET A 124 10.17 2.62 -0.57
CA MET A 124 9.31 1.46 -0.40
C MET A 124 10.12 0.34 0.23
N ASN A 125 9.52 -0.34 1.21
CA ASN A 125 10.08 -1.50 1.87
C ASN A 125 8.96 -2.48 2.25
N GLY A 126 9.32 -3.62 2.80
CA GLY A 126 8.36 -4.65 3.21
C GLY A 126 8.83 -6.03 2.81
N HIS A 127 7.89 -6.98 2.80
CA HIS A 127 8.19 -8.39 2.61
C HIS A 127 7.23 -9.05 1.63
N VAL A 128 7.72 -10.11 0.99
CA VAL A 128 6.87 -11.16 0.44
C VAL A 128 6.89 -12.30 1.45
N ILE A 129 5.72 -12.69 1.95
CA ILE A 129 5.52 -13.70 2.99
C ILE A 129 4.62 -14.77 2.38
N ASP A 130 5.16 -15.96 2.12
CA ASP A 130 4.40 -17.05 1.49
C ASP A 130 3.67 -16.61 0.20
N GLY A 131 4.40 -15.89 -0.67
CA GLY A 131 3.88 -15.33 -1.92
C GLY A 131 2.96 -14.12 -1.76
N ARG A 132 2.59 -13.71 -0.53
CA ARG A 132 1.79 -12.51 -0.25
C ARG A 132 2.68 -11.29 -0.06
N VAL A 133 2.36 -10.21 -0.78
CA VAL A 133 3.06 -8.92 -0.64
C VAL A 133 2.52 -8.16 0.56
N HIS A 134 3.41 -7.76 1.47
CA HIS A 134 3.16 -6.79 2.53
C HIS A 134 4.17 -5.66 2.39
N ALA A 135 3.79 -4.60 1.66
CA ALA A 135 4.66 -3.48 1.34
C ALA A 135 4.19 -2.20 2.02
N HIS A 136 5.13 -1.43 2.55
CA HIS A 136 4.93 -0.06 2.97
C HIS A 136 5.62 0.89 1.99
N ILE A 137 5.00 2.04 1.77
CA ILE A 137 5.45 3.05 0.82
C ILE A 137 5.43 4.43 1.48
N THR A 138 6.45 5.22 1.19
CA THR A 138 6.54 6.64 1.57
C THR A 138 6.50 7.46 0.28
N PHE A 139 5.49 8.30 0.20
CA PHE A 139 5.35 9.34 -0.80
C PHE A 139 5.92 10.66 -0.29
N ALA A 140 6.25 11.56 -1.22
CA ALA A 140 6.56 12.95 -0.94
C ALA A 140 5.92 13.88 -1.97
N ASN A 141 5.46 15.04 -1.50
CA ASN A 141 5.04 16.16 -2.34
C ASN A 141 5.62 17.47 -1.77
N ALA A 142 5.17 18.62 -2.28
CA ALA A 142 5.65 19.93 -1.82
C ALA A 142 5.37 20.22 -0.34
N ASP A 143 4.38 19.57 0.27
CA ASP A 143 3.96 19.79 1.65
C ASP A 143 4.67 18.87 2.64
N GLY A 144 5.23 17.74 2.17
CA GLY A 144 6.03 16.83 2.99
C GLY A 144 5.92 15.36 2.58
N ALA A 145 6.39 14.50 3.47
CA ALA A 145 6.35 13.05 3.30
C ALA A 145 5.11 12.44 3.99
N PHE A 146 4.48 11.47 3.35
CA PHE A 146 3.30 10.77 3.84
C PHE A 146 3.28 9.34 3.30
N GLY A 147 2.53 8.44 3.93
CA GLY A 147 2.47 7.05 3.46
C GLY A 147 2.01 6.07 4.52
N GLY A 148 2.16 4.78 4.21
CA GLY A 148 1.70 3.68 5.04
C GLY A 148 1.76 2.36 4.27
N HIS A 149 0.88 1.43 4.61
CA HIS A 149 0.70 0.18 3.88
C HIS A 149 0.18 0.46 2.47
N LEU A 150 0.85 -0.08 1.44
CA LEU A 150 0.51 0.12 0.03
C LEU A 150 -0.82 -0.56 -0.30
N GLU A 151 -1.73 0.16 -0.97
CA GLU A 151 -3.03 -0.36 -1.39
C GLU A 151 -3.21 -0.31 -2.92
N PRO A 152 -4.13 -1.13 -3.48
CA PRO A 152 -4.49 -1.06 -4.90
C PRO A 152 -5.05 0.31 -5.27
N GLY A 153 -4.81 0.74 -6.51
CA GLY A 153 -5.12 2.07 -7.00
C GLY A 153 -3.98 3.07 -6.84
N THR A 154 -2.76 2.59 -6.56
CA THR A 154 -1.54 3.40 -6.57
C THR A 154 -0.89 3.32 -7.96
N ILE A 155 -1.08 4.38 -8.76
CA ILE A 155 -0.86 4.33 -10.21
C ILE A 155 0.42 5.08 -10.59
N THR A 156 1.33 4.39 -11.26
CA THR A 156 2.62 4.94 -11.74
C THR A 156 2.39 6.10 -12.72
N PHE A 157 3.19 7.17 -12.59
CA PHE A 157 3.20 8.29 -13.54
C PHE A 157 4.36 8.19 -14.54
N THR A 158 5.61 8.48 -14.14
CA THR A 158 6.74 8.43 -15.06
C THR A 158 7.27 7.00 -15.20
N PHE A 159 7.72 6.45 -14.08
CA PHE A 159 8.13 5.09 -13.85
C PHE A 159 8.09 4.81 -12.35
N ALA A 160 8.16 3.53 -11.99
CA ALA A 160 8.59 3.11 -10.66
C ALA A 160 9.59 1.97 -10.82
N ILE A 161 10.52 1.86 -9.89
CA ILE A 161 11.45 0.74 -9.80
C ILE A 161 11.30 0.16 -8.41
N VAL A 162 11.12 -1.16 -8.31
CA VAL A 162 11.08 -1.89 -7.04
C VAL A 162 12.14 -2.98 -7.08
N THR A 163 13.02 -2.98 -6.08
CA THR A 163 14.11 -3.95 -5.95
C THR A 163 13.76 -4.95 -4.86
N ILE A 164 13.77 -6.24 -5.20
CA ILE A 164 13.35 -7.33 -4.31
C ILE A 164 14.53 -8.28 -4.11
N GLY A 165 14.92 -8.52 -2.86
CA GLY A 165 15.86 -9.57 -2.47
C GLY A 165 15.09 -10.83 -2.09
N VAL A 166 15.19 -11.86 -2.92
CA VAL A 166 14.52 -13.15 -2.66
C VAL A 166 15.36 -13.96 -1.68
N PHE A 167 14.73 -14.43 -0.60
CA PHE A 167 15.39 -15.29 0.37
C PHE A 167 15.53 -16.71 -0.17
N ARG A 168 16.59 -17.42 0.25
CA ARG A 168 16.70 -18.85 0.00
C ARG A 168 15.51 -19.59 0.62
N ASP A 169 15.05 -20.64 -0.07
CA ASP A 169 13.97 -21.52 0.37
C ASP A 169 14.19 -22.10 1.79
N GLY A 170 13.07 -22.40 2.47
CA GLY A 170 13.05 -23.02 3.80
C GLY A 170 12.89 -22.05 4.97
N LEU A 171 12.82 -20.74 4.72
CA LEU A 171 12.51 -19.74 5.75
C LEU A 171 11.00 -19.71 6.03
N ASP A 172 10.57 -20.00 7.25
CA ASP A 172 9.17 -19.83 7.66
C ASP A 172 8.95 -18.40 8.18
N LEU A 173 8.13 -17.64 7.45
CA LEU A 173 7.71 -16.27 7.81
C LEU A 173 6.20 -16.19 8.10
N SER A 174 5.49 -17.32 8.20
CA SER A 174 4.02 -17.37 8.21
C SER A 174 3.33 -16.57 9.33
N ARG A 175 4.06 -16.25 10.41
CA ARG A 175 3.53 -15.53 11.58
C ARG A 175 4.15 -14.14 11.80
N VAL A 176 5.06 -13.68 10.94
CA VAL A 176 5.81 -12.44 11.21
C VAL A 176 4.96 -11.17 11.14
N ASP A 177 3.84 -11.20 10.42
CA ASP A 177 2.86 -10.11 10.37
C ASP A 177 1.50 -10.51 10.99
N ASP A 178 1.49 -11.53 11.85
CA ASP A 178 0.30 -11.94 12.60
C ASP A 178 0.19 -11.20 13.94
N LYS A 179 -0.72 -10.22 14.00
CA LYS A 179 -1.01 -9.46 15.22
C LYS A 179 -1.55 -10.31 16.39
N ASN A 180 -2.04 -11.52 16.11
CA ASN A 180 -2.51 -12.46 17.13
C ASN A 180 -1.39 -13.38 17.62
N TYR A 181 -0.19 -13.32 17.06
CA TYR A 181 0.93 -14.09 17.57
C TYR A 181 1.65 -13.31 18.67
N ARG A 182 1.09 -13.36 19.88
CA ARG A 182 1.58 -12.64 21.06
C ARG A 182 1.29 -13.42 22.33
#